data_AF-A0A3N5YFA6-F1
#
_entry.id   AF-A0A3N5YFA6-F1
#
_cell.length_a   1.000
_cell.length_b   1.000
_cell.length_c   1.000
_cell.angle_alpha   90.00
_cell.angle_beta   90.00
_cell.angle_gamma   90.00
#
_symmetry.space_group_name_H-M   'P 1'
#
loop_
_entity.id
_entity.type
_entity.pdbx_description
1 polymer ?
#
loop_
_entity_poly.entity_id
_entity_poly.type
_entity_poly.pdbx_seq_one_letter_code
_entity_poly.pdbx_strand_id
1 'polypeptide(L)'
;MSDAAVEALKSLGVNVKNKPEQGNYIVAKSKYTFDPVDEEGNKLDAKQFGNGTEAIAIVSSYRHKLSAKFGAAPSIKKLIVTKVVKYEGSSGSNEVEAEDEVL
;
A
#
# COMPACT_ATOMS: atom_id res chain seq x y z
N MET A 1 11.63 -5.19 4.74
CA MET A 1 12.15 -3.85 5.12
C MET A 1 13.61 -4.00 5.48
N SER A 2 14.47 -3.05 5.07
CA SER A 2 15.87 -3.01 5.50
C SER A 2 15.99 -2.52 6.95
N ASP A 3 17.07 -2.89 7.64
CA ASP A 3 17.31 -2.48 9.02
C ASP A 3 17.41 -0.96 9.18
N ALA A 4 18.01 -0.27 8.20
CA ALA A 4 18.08 1.19 8.15
C ALA A 4 16.69 1.85 8.12
N ALA A 5 15.73 1.26 7.40
CA ALA A 5 14.36 1.76 7.37
C ALA A 5 13.65 1.54 8.72
N VAL A 6 13.90 0.41 9.38
CA VAL A 6 13.35 0.12 10.71
C VAL A 6 13.90 1.10 11.75
N GLU A 7 15.19 1.42 11.69
CA GLU A 7 15.83 2.38 12.59
C GLU A 7 15.31 3.81 12.37
N ALA A 8 15.18 4.25 11.12
CA ALA A 8 14.58 5.54 10.79
C ALA A 8 13.14 5.66 11.31
N LEU A 9 12.32 4.61 11.16
CA LEU A 9 10.94 4.59 11.67
C LEU A 9 10.89 4.61 13.20
N LYS A 10 11.78 3.87 13.88
CA LYS A 10 11.92 3.92 15.35
C LYS A 10 12.35 5.31 15.83
N SER A 11 13.28 5.96 15.14
CA SER A 11 13.72 7.34 15.44
C SER A 11 12.57 8.34 15.30
N LEU A 12 11.69 8.13 14.32
CA LEU A 12 10.45 8.90 14.13
C LEU A 12 9.37 8.59 15.20
N GLY A 13 9.64 7.66 16.12
CA GLY A 13 8.72 7.23 17.19
C GLY A 13 7.63 6.27 16.71
N VAL A 14 7.75 5.70 15.51
CA VAL A 14 6.78 4.75 14.96
C VAL A 14 7.03 3.36 15.56
N ASN A 15 5.97 2.71 16.02
CA ASN A 15 6.05 1.35 16.53
C ASN A 15 6.17 0.34 15.37
N VAL A 16 7.34 -0.29 15.23
CA VAL A 16 7.59 -1.35 14.24
C VAL A 16 7.30 -2.70 14.88
N LYS A 17 6.40 -3.48 14.28
CA LYS A 17 6.04 -4.82 14.75
C LYS A 17 6.85 -5.86 13.97
N ASN A 18 7.13 -6.99 14.61
CA ASN A 18 7.77 -8.14 13.97
C ASN A 18 6.85 -9.35 14.06
N LYS A 19 6.73 -10.09 12.95
CA LYS A 19 6.11 -11.43 12.91
C LYS A 19 7.11 -12.37 12.23
N PRO A 20 7.30 -13.61 12.73
CA PRO A 20 8.30 -14.53 12.18
C PRO A 20 8.07 -14.87 10.70
N GLU A 21 6.80 -14.95 10.26
CA GLU A 21 6.44 -15.29 8.88
C GLU A 21 6.50 -14.10 7.90
N GLN A 22 6.44 -12.86 8.42
CA GLN A 22 6.28 -11.64 7.62
C GLN A 22 7.43 -10.64 7.78
N GLY A 23 8.34 -10.89 8.73
CA GLY A 23 9.40 -9.97 9.11
C GLY A 23 8.91 -8.72 9.85
N ASN A 24 9.66 -7.63 9.68
CA ASN A 24 9.34 -6.33 10.24
C ASN A 24 8.28 -5.61 9.39
N TYR A 25 7.17 -5.20 10.01
CA TYR A 25 6.08 -4.48 9.35
C TYR A 25 5.56 -3.31 10.19
N ILE A 26 4.98 -2.33 9.50
CA ILE A 26 4.24 -1.22 10.10
C ILE A 26 2.80 -1.21 9.61
N VAL A 27 1.90 -0.65 10.41
CA VAL A 27 0.51 -0.44 10.00
C VAL A 27 0.29 1.05 9.85
N ALA A 28 0.21 1.52 8.60
CA ALA A 28 -0.17 2.89 8.28
C ALA A 28 -1.62 2.92 7.82
N LYS A 29 -2.41 3.78 8.46
CA LYS A 29 -3.81 4.02 8.10
C LYS A 29 -3.99 5.49 7.73
N SER A 30 -4.63 5.73 6.60
CA SER A 30 -5.05 7.06 6.16
C SER A 30 -6.56 7.08 5.96
N LYS A 31 -7.16 8.26 6.15
CA LYS A 31 -8.56 8.52 5.80
C LYS A 31 -8.72 8.87 4.31
N TYR A 32 -7.65 9.35 3.69
CA TYR A 32 -7.64 9.79 2.29
C TYR A 32 -7.18 8.67 1.38
N THR A 33 -7.72 8.67 0.16
CA THR A 33 -7.28 7.80 -0.93
C THR A 33 -5.81 8.06 -1.25
N PHE A 34 -5.07 7.00 -1.54
CA PHE A 34 -3.70 7.12 -2.02
C PHE A 34 -3.72 7.11 -3.55
N ASP A 35 -3.01 8.05 -4.15
CA ASP A 35 -2.72 8.05 -5.59
C ASP A 35 -1.35 7.39 -5.79
N PRO A 36 -1.30 6.07 -6.06
CA PRO A 36 -0.04 5.39 -6.35
C PRO A 36 0.51 5.90 -7.68
N VAL A 37 1.82 6.11 -7.73
CA VAL A 37 2.50 6.48 -8.98
C VAL A 37 3.47 5.37 -9.39
N ASP A 38 3.70 5.23 -10.68
CA ASP A 38 4.77 4.39 -11.20
C ASP A 38 6.13 5.10 -11.09
N GLU A 39 7.22 4.42 -11.44
CA GLU A 39 8.58 5.00 -11.53
C GLU A 39 8.62 6.19 -12.51
N GLU A 40 7.79 6.15 -13.56
CA GLU A 40 7.63 7.22 -14.55
C GLU A 40 6.73 8.38 -14.07
N GLY A 41 6.17 8.29 -12.85
CA GLY A 41 5.29 9.31 -12.29
C GLY A 41 3.85 9.26 -12.80
N ASN A 42 3.51 8.25 -13.61
CA ASN A 42 2.14 7.99 -14.06
C ASN A 42 1.28 7.51 -12.90
N LYS A 43 0.06 8.05 -12.77
CA LYS A 43 -0.90 7.57 -11.76
C LYS A 43 -1.40 6.18 -12.15
N LEU A 44 -1.33 5.26 -11.21
CA LEU A 44 -1.83 3.90 -11.37
C LEU A 44 -3.20 3.76 -10.68
N ASP A 45 -4.08 2.91 -11.20
CA ASP A 45 -5.32 2.60 -10.49
C ASP A 45 -5.02 1.59 -9.36
N ALA A 46 -5.29 2.02 -8.12
CA ALA A 46 -5.09 1.21 -6.93
C ALA A 46 -5.91 -0.10 -6.94
N LYS A 47 -6.95 -0.20 -7.76
CA LYS A 47 -7.76 -1.43 -7.92
C LYS A 47 -7.02 -2.58 -8.59
N GLN A 48 -5.93 -2.31 -9.33
CA GLN A 48 -5.21 -3.34 -10.08
C GLN A 48 -4.13 -4.05 -9.25
N PHE A 49 -3.85 -3.56 -8.04
CA PHE A 49 -2.78 -4.11 -7.20
C PHE A 49 -3.26 -5.33 -6.42
N GLY A 50 -2.63 -6.47 -6.69
CA GLY A 50 -2.81 -7.70 -5.94
C GLY A 50 -1.88 -7.79 -4.73
N ASN A 51 -2.18 -8.76 -3.87
CA ASN A 51 -1.30 -9.16 -2.77
C ASN A 51 0.06 -9.60 -3.34
N GLY A 52 1.15 -9.00 -2.85
CA GLY A 52 2.50 -9.23 -3.36
C GLY A 52 3.05 -8.12 -4.27
N THR A 53 2.26 -7.07 -4.55
CA THR A 53 2.77 -5.85 -5.19
C THR A 53 3.85 -5.20 -4.34
N GLU A 54 5.00 -4.90 -4.94
CA GLU A 54 6.11 -4.20 -4.28
C GLU A 54 6.06 -2.71 -4.62
N ALA A 55 6.23 -1.89 -3.57
CA ALA A 55 6.20 -0.44 -3.70
C ALA A 55 7.14 0.22 -2.69
N ILE A 56 7.69 1.36 -3.08
CA ILE A 56 8.43 2.29 -2.24
C ILE A 56 7.44 3.30 -1.65
N ALA A 57 7.21 3.21 -0.35
CA ALA A 57 6.35 4.14 0.38
C ALA A 57 7.18 5.22 1.09
N ILE A 58 6.89 6.48 0.80
CA ILE A 58 7.43 7.62 1.55
C ILE A 58 6.56 7.81 2.80
N VAL A 59 7.11 7.50 3.97
CA VAL A 59 6.43 7.55 5.26
C VAL A 59 6.91 8.77 6.05
N SER A 60 5.96 9.48 6.64
CA SER A 60 6.17 10.49 7.67
C SER A 60 5.49 10.08 8.95
N SER A 61 5.89 10.59 10.11
CA SER A 61 5.17 10.34 11.36
C SER A 61 4.44 11.61 11.82
N TYR A 62 3.25 11.43 12.38
CA TYR A 62 2.56 12.50 13.09
C TYR A 62 2.27 12.07 14.52
N ARG A 63 2.37 13.01 15.47
CA ARG A 63 2.02 12.77 16.87
C ARG A 63 0.56 13.15 17.10
N HIS A 64 -0.20 12.22 17.64
CA HIS A 64 -1.58 12.42 18.09
C HIS A 64 -1.61 12.30 19.62
N LYS A 65 -2.68 12.77 20.23
CA LYS A 65 -2.86 12.70 21.69
C LYS A 65 -2.71 11.28 22.26
N LEU A 66 -2.98 10.25 21.45
CA LEU A 66 -2.82 8.83 21.84
C LEU A 66 -1.39 8.28 21.61
N SER A 67 -0.48 9.03 21.00
CA SER A 67 0.86 8.54 20.64
C SER A 67 1.72 8.14 21.83
N ALA A 68 1.41 8.63 23.04
CA ALA A 68 2.06 8.19 24.27
C ALA A 68 1.87 6.69 24.56
N LYS A 69 0.80 6.06 24.04
CA LYS A 69 0.51 4.63 24.23
C LYS A 69 0.90 3.75 23.03
N PHE A 70 0.90 4.30 21.81
CA PHE A 70 1.09 3.51 20.58
C PHE A 70 2.22 4.02 19.66
N GLY A 71 2.99 5.03 20.10
CA GLY A 71 3.98 5.72 19.27
C GLY A 71 3.36 6.76 18.34
N ALA A 72 4.20 7.45 17.58
CA ALA A 72 3.76 8.30 16.47
C ALA A 72 3.14 7.41 15.38
N ALA A 73 1.95 7.74 14.88
CA ALA A 73 1.40 6.95 13.76
C ALA A 73 2.12 7.32 12.47
N PRO A 74 2.43 6.29 11.66
CA PRO A 74 2.96 6.47 10.33
C PRO A 74 1.85 6.97 9.39
N SER A 75 2.20 7.97 8.59
CA SER A 75 1.40 8.59 7.55
C SER A 75 2.15 8.47 6.23
N ILE A 76 1.56 7.79 5.26
CA ILE A 76 2.11 7.62 3.92
C ILE A 76 1.84 8.90 3.13
N LYS A 77 2.89 9.54 2.61
CA LYS A 77 2.79 10.74 1.77
C LYS A 77 2.72 10.41 0.28
N LYS A 78 3.50 9.43 -0.16
CA LYS A 78 3.59 9.03 -1.56
C LYS A 78 3.89 7.54 -1.63
N LEU A 79 3.32 6.86 -2.61
CA LEU A 79 3.55 5.45 -2.88
C LEU A 79 4.00 5.32 -4.33
N ILE A 80 5.22 4.84 -4.53
CA ILE A 80 5.81 4.59 -5.85
C ILE A 80 5.82 3.08 -6.04
N VAL A 81 5.08 2.58 -7.02
CA VAL A 81 5.01 1.15 -7.29
C VAL A 81 6.17 0.77 -8.19
N THR A 82 6.92 -0.26 -7.80
CA THR A 82 8.09 -0.74 -8.57
C THR A 82 7.77 -2.05 -9.28
N LYS A 83 6.94 -2.89 -8.67
CA LYS A 83 6.54 -4.18 -9.23
C LYS A 83 5.07 -4.44 -8.97
N VAL A 84 4.26 -4.24 -10.01
CA VAL A 84 2.83 -4.58 -9.98
C VAL A 84 2.68 -6.09 -10.10
N VAL A 85 2.14 -6.73 -9.07
CA VAL A 85 1.56 -8.07 -9.22
C VAL A 85 0.08 -7.85 -9.47
N LYS A 86 -0.35 -7.99 -10.72
CA LYS A 86 -1.76 -7.89 -11.07
C LYS A 86 -2.50 -9.01 -10.35
N TYR A 87 -3.59 -8.65 -9.68
CA TYR A 87 -4.50 -9.66 -9.14
C TYR A 87 -5.21 -10.32 -10.33
N GLU A 88 -4.78 -11.53 -10.71
CA GLU A 88 -5.61 -12.41 -11.52
C GLU A 88 -6.73 -12.94 -10.62
N GLY A 89 -7.76 -12.12 -10.42
CA GLY A 89 -9.00 -12.61 -9.86
C GLY A 89 -9.51 -13.73 -10.74
N SER A 90 -9.76 -14.90 -10.13
CA SER A 90 -10.48 -16.02 -10.72
C SER A 90 -11.49 -15.51 -11.74
N SER A 91 -11.33 -15.91 -13.00
CA SER A 91 -12.19 -15.58 -14.13
C SER A 91 -13.65 -15.78 -13.73
N GLY A 92 -14.30 -14.69 -13.31
CA GLY A 92 -15.74 -14.58 -13.30
C GLY A 92 -16.10 -14.18 -14.71
N SER A 93 -16.46 -15.18 -15.52
CA SER A 93 -16.95 -15.06 -16.88
C SER A 93 -17.96 -13.91 -16.95
N ASN A 94 -17.56 -12.80 -17.54
CA ASN A 94 -18.48 -11.77 -17.99
C ASN A 94 -18.31 -11.67 -19.50
N GLU A 95 -18.90 -12.64 -20.20
CA GLU A 95 -19.17 -12.54 -21.63
C GLU A 95 -20.47 -11.76 -21.76
N VAL A 96 -20.33 -10.46 -22.00
CA VAL A 96 -21.39 -9.65 -22.57
C VAL A 96 -21.27 -9.78 -24.09
N GLU A 97 -22.25 -10.40 -24.72
CA GLU A 97 -22.52 -10.19 -26.15
C GLU A 97 -24.04 -10.04 -26.30
N ALA A 98 -24.52 -8.82 -26.08
CA ALA A 98 -25.63 -8.32 -26.85
C ALA A 98 -25.10 -8.13 -28.26
N GLU A 99 -25.66 -8.77 -29.29
CA GLU A 99 -26.40 -8.22 -30.46
C GLU A 99 -26.89 -9.43 -31.31
N ASP A 100 -28.21 -9.61 -31.51
CA ASP A 100 -28.76 -9.91 -32.85
C ASP A 100 -30.29 -9.68 -32.85
N GLU A 101 -30.68 -8.81 -33.77
CA GLU A 101 -32.02 -8.32 -34.08
C GLU A 101 -32.59 -9.15 -35.24
N VAL A 102 -33.93 -9.33 -35.31
CA VAL A 102 -34.77 -9.75 -36.49
C VAL A 102 -34.38 -11.04 -37.25
N LEU A 103 -35.25 -12.04 -37.46
CA LEU A 103 -36.57 -12.02 -38.11
C LEU A 103 -37.28 -13.36 -37.85
#